data_AF-A0A0T6DNX4-F1
#
_entry.id   AF-A0A0T6DNX4-F1
#
_cell.length_a   1.000
_cell.length_b   1.000
_cell.length_c   1.000
_cell.angle_alpha   90.00
_cell.angle_beta   90.00
_cell.angle_gamma   90.00
#
_symmetry.space_group_name_H-M   'P 1'
#
loop_
_entity.id
_entity.type
_entity.pdbx_description
1 polymer ?
#
loop_
_entity_poly.entity_id
_entity_poly.type
_entity_poly.pdbx_seq_one_letter_code
_entity_poly.pdbx_strand_id
1 'polypeptide(L)'
;MKSSLIFNRYLSKGLRSTLVLLAASSLFACSQPSSGVSDASTTSASTEDVLAVPKTAEPNVINTPMMTSVSKPDLLKNVSATVYKDANCGCCKEWISHAEDNGLSATAQDVADLAVFKERYSVPNEMRSCHTVVTTDGYVFEGHVPAKYMAQFLENPPVQAMGLAVPGMPVGSPGMEYQNKFMPYQVMQLNKDGTTQVYADIESVEQQL
;
A
#
# COMPACT_ATOMS: atom_id res chain seq x y z
N MET A 1 -27.11 33.68 33.29
CA MET A 1 -28.13 34.69 32.93
C MET A 1 -27.62 35.49 31.73
N LYS A 2 -28.44 35.59 30.67
CA LYS A 2 -28.31 36.39 29.42
C LYS A 2 -27.29 35.86 28.41
N SER A 3 -27.67 35.04 27.42
CA SER A 3 -28.40 35.35 26.16
C SER A 3 -27.64 36.30 25.23
N SER A 4 -27.16 35.77 24.09
CA SER A 4 -27.48 36.33 22.77
C SER A 4 -27.06 35.36 21.66
N LEU A 5 -28.08 34.87 20.96
CA LEU A 5 -28.01 34.22 19.66
C LEU A 5 -27.79 35.30 18.58
N ILE A 6 -26.88 35.06 17.64
CA ILE A 6 -26.91 35.76 16.34
C ILE A 6 -26.92 34.70 15.25
N PHE A 7 -28.13 34.49 14.73
CA PHE A 7 -28.41 33.89 13.43
C PHE A 7 -27.84 34.79 12.34
N ASN A 8 -27.06 34.24 11.40
CA ASN A 8 -26.98 34.83 10.07
C ASN A 8 -27.18 33.75 9.02
N ARG A 9 -28.37 33.77 8.41
CA ARG A 9 -28.72 33.01 7.22
C ARG A 9 -28.25 33.82 6.02
N TYR A 10 -27.43 33.23 5.17
CA TYR A 10 -27.36 33.66 3.77
C TYR A 10 -27.74 32.50 2.86
N LEU A 11 -28.98 32.58 2.37
CA LEU A 11 -29.42 31.89 1.17
C LEU A 11 -28.76 32.56 -0.04
N SER A 12 -28.26 31.76 -0.97
CA SER A 12 -28.28 32.12 -2.39
C SER A 12 -28.38 30.84 -3.22
N LYS A 13 -29.50 30.72 -3.92
CA LYS A 13 -29.81 29.66 -4.88
C LYS A 13 -29.15 30.03 -6.22
N GLY A 14 -28.40 29.11 -6.80
CA GLY A 14 -27.85 29.22 -8.16
C GLY A 14 -28.33 28.04 -9.02
N LEU A 15 -29.54 28.15 -9.54
CA LEU A 15 -30.13 27.24 -10.52
C LEU A 15 -29.58 27.58 -11.91
N ARG A 16 -28.87 26.64 -12.58
CA ARG A 16 -28.79 26.62 -14.06
C ARG A 16 -28.74 25.19 -14.58
N SER A 17 -29.90 24.79 -15.09
CA SER A 17 -30.13 23.66 -16.00
C SER A 17 -29.51 23.96 -17.36
N THR A 18 -28.79 23.00 -17.95
CA THR A 18 -28.77 22.83 -19.42
C THR A 18 -28.39 21.40 -19.81
N LEU A 19 -29.40 20.76 -20.39
CA LEU A 19 -29.45 19.53 -21.17
C LEU A 19 -28.56 19.64 -22.43
N VAL A 20 -27.71 18.65 -22.73
CA VAL A 20 -27.22 18.39 -24.10
C VAL A 20 -27.16 16.89 -24.38
N LEU A 21 -27.61 16.59 -25.60
CA LEU A 21 -28.01 15.35 -26.25
C LEU A 21 -26.90 14.30 -26.53
N LEU A 22 -27.35 13.04 -26.58
CA LEU A 22 -27.12 11.98 -27.58
C LEU A 22 -25.83 12.02 -28.43
N ALA A 23 -25.09 10.90 -28.48
CA ALA A 23 -25.24 9.91 -29.57
C ALA A 23 -24.15 8.80 -29.57
N ALA A 24 -24.62 7.60 -29.95
CA ALA A 24 -23.96 6.54 -30.75
C ALA A 24 -22.60 5.97 -30.29
N SER A 25 -22.54 4.73 -29.79
CA SER A 25 -22.50 3.47 -30.58
C SER A 25 -21.22 3.29 -31.39
N SER A 26 -20.29 2.49 -30.88
CA SER A 26 -19.39 1.67 -31.71
C SER A 26 -18.93 0.45 -30.91
N LEU A 27 -19.58 -0.66 -31.20
CA LEU A 27 -19.14 -2.00 -30.84
C LEU A 27 -17.97 -2.36 -31.74
N PHE A 28 -16.80 -2.69 -31.17
CA PHE A 28 -15.80 -3.50 -31.85
C PHE A 28 -15.62 -4.79 -31.06
N ALA A 29 -16.30 -5.83 -31.53
CA ALA A 29 -15.97 -7.20 -31.26
C ALA A 29 -14.99 -7.67 -32.34
N CYS A 30 -13.88 -8.29 -31.94
CA CYS A 30 -13.25 -9.37 -32.70
C CYS A 30 -12.53 -10.28 -31.71
N SER A 31 -12.99 -11.53 -31.71
CA SER A 31 -12.49 -12.66 -30.95
C SER A 31 -11.37 -13.40 -31.69
N GLN A 32 -10.79 -14.36 -30.95
CA GLN A 32 -10.11 -15.60 -31.39
C GLN A 32 -8.56 -15.58 -31.42
N PRO A 33 -7.89 -16.74 -31.44
CA PRO A 33 -7.96 -17.84 -30.46
C PRO A 33 -6.56 -18.39 -30.09
N SER A 34 -6.56 -19.33 -29.15
CA SER A 34 -5.46 -20.15 -28.65
C SER A 34 -4.89 -21.18 -29.65
N SER A 35 -3.58 -21.42 -29.57
CA SER A 35 -2.86 -22.66 -29.96
C SER A 35 -1.43 -22.53 -29.40
N GLY A 36 -0.85 -23.36 -28.55
CA GLY A 36 -1.05 -24.78 -28.30
C GLY A 36 0.01 -25.57 -29.07
N VAL A 37 1.17 -25.88 -28.46
CA VAL A 37 2.00 -27.05 -28.77
C VAL A 37 2.81 -27.42 -27.52
N SER A 38 2.61 -28.65 -27.09
CA SER A 38 3.43 -29.43 -26.19
C SER A 38 4.59 -30.03 -26.97
N ASP A 39 5.77 -30.14 -26.37
CA ASP A 39 6.67 -31.25 -26.71
C ASP A 39 7.32 -31.80 -25.44
N ALA A 40 7.26 -33.13 -25.39
CA ALA A 40 7.80 -33.99 -24.35
C ALA A 40 9.19 -34.51 -24.77
N SER A 41 9.76 -35.32 -23.87
CA SER A 41 10.81 -36.32 -24.13
C SER A 41 12.26 -35.79 -24.16
N THR A 42 13.29 -36.47 -23.63
CA THR A 42 13.40 -37.81 -23.02
C THR A 42 14.85 -38.01 -22.50
N THR A 43 14.99 -38.72 -21.36
CA THR A 43 16.14 -39.52 -20.86
C THR A 43 17.57 -38.96 -20.77
N SER A 44 18.23 -39.18 -19.63
CA SER A 44 19.08 -40.37 -19.46
C SER A 44 19.56 -40.53 -18.01
N ALA A 45 19.71 -41.78 -17.62
CA ALA A 45 20.09 -42.27 -16.30
C ALA A 45 21.61 -42.50 -16.23
N SER A 46 22.18 -42.41 -15.03
CA SER A 46 23.39 -43.16 -14.64
C SER A 46 23.38 -43.44 -13.14
N THR A 47 23.37 -44.72 -12.81
CA THR A 47 23.66 -45.36 -11.53
C THR A 47 25.17 -45.51 -11.33
N GLU A 48 25.62 -45.60 -10.06
CA GLU A 48 26.69 -46.45 -9.48
C GLU A 48 27.14 -45.76 -8.16
N ASP A 49 26.91 -46.27 -6.94
CA ASP A 49 27.19 -47.53 -6.23
C ASP A 49 28.44 -47.47 -5.33
N VAL A 50 28.15 -47.54 -4.02
CA VAL A 50 28.90 -48.10 -2.86
C VAL A 50 30.36 -47.71 -2.57
N LEU A 51 30.58 -47.19 -1.35
CA LEU A 51 31.47 -47.80 -0.34
C LEU A 51 31.29 -47.15 1.05
N ALA A 52 31.14 -48.01 2.06
CA ALA A 52 30.88 -47.68 3.45
C ALA A 52 32.15 -47.71 4.33
N VAL A 53 31.97 -47.31 5.60
CA VAL A 53 32.76 -47.61 6.83
C VAL A 53 33.83 -46.56 7.24
N PRO A 54 34.15 -46.32 8.54
CA PRO A 54 33.46 -46.56 9.82
C PRO A 54 33.20 -45.29 10.66
N LYS A 55 32.37 -45.49 11.69
CA LYS A 55 32.06 -44.58 12.80
C LYS A 55 33.14 -44.65 13.90
N THR A 56 33.81 -43.55 14.16
CA THR A 56 34.50 -43.27 15.43
C THR A 56 33.85 -42.05 16.07
N ALA A 57 33.22 -42.28 17.22
CA ALA A 57 32.72 -41.24 18.11
C ALA A 57 33.89 -40.65 18.90
N GLU A 58 33.89 -39.35 19.17
CA GLU A 58 34.30 -38.60 20.39
C GLU A 58 34.08 -37.08 20.13
N PRO A 59 34.15 -36.18 21.13
CA PRO A 59 33.06 -35.79 22.01
C PRO A 59 32.51 -34.38 21.71
N ASN A 60 31.28 -34.21 22.19
CA ASN A 60 30.40 -33.06 22.04
C ASN A 60 30.89 -31.85 22.87
N VAL A 61 31.32 -30.76 22.22
CA VAL A 61 31.44 -29.44 22.86
C VAL A 61 30.49 -28.50 22.13
N ILE A 62 29.24 -28.51 22.58
CA ILE A 62 28.21 -27.58 22.10
C ILE A 62 28.47 -26.23 22.78
N ASN A 63 29.22 -25.36 22.10
CA ASN A 63 29.10 -23.94 22.36
C ASN A 63 27.81 -23.48 21.66
N THR A 64 26.68 -23.54 22.35
CA THR A 64 25.40 -23.01 21.85
C THR A 64 25.52 -21.50 21.71
N PRO A 65 25.47 -20.92 20.48
CA PRO A 65 25.27 -19.49 20.37
C PRO A 65 23.85 -19.19 20.86
N MET A 66 23.76 -18.29 21.83
CA MET A 66 22.52 -17.75 22.36
C MET A 66 21.77 -17.09 21.19
N MET A 67 20.72 -17.75 20.70
CA MET A 67 19.83 -17.21 19.66
C MET A 67 19.09 -16.01 20.26
N THR A 68 19.61 -14.81 20.03
CA THR A 68 18.83 -13.59 20.19
C THR A 68 17.68 -13.66 19.19
N SER A 69 16.47 -13.89 19.67
CA SER A 69 15.25 -13.71 18.88
C SER A 69 15.26 -12.27 18.36
N VAL A 70 15.56 -12.10 17.08
CA VAL A 70 15.43 -10.80 16.41
C VAL A 70 13.94 -10.58 16.25
N SER A 71 13.35 -9.85 17.19
CA SER A 71 11.96 -9.44 17.13
C SER A 71 11.71 -8.69 15.82
N LYS A 72 10.62 -9.03 15.12
CA LYS A 72 10.16 -8.31 13.93
C LYS A 72 10.02 -6.81 14.26
N PRO A 73 10.40 -5.90 13.35
CA PRO A 73 10.21 -4.46 13.58
C PRO A 73 8.73 -4.15 13.82
N ASP A 74 8.45 -3.47 14.95
CA ASP A 74 7.11 -3.08 15.41
C ASP A 74 6.96 -1.55 15.30
N LEU A 75 7.21 -1.03 14.09
CA LEU A 75 7.32 0.41 13.81
C LEU A 75 6.01 1.17 14.03
N LEU A 76 4.89 0.52 13.78
CA LEU A 76 3.53 1.07 13.85
C LEU A 76 2.75 0.55 15.06
N LYS A 77 3.46 0.08 16.09
CA LYS A 77 2.85 -0.38 17.34
C LYS A 77 1.86 0.65 17.88
N ASN A 78 0.68 0.19 18.28
CA ASN A 78 -0.41 1.00 18.82
C ASN A 78 -1.04 1.97 17.81
N VAL A 79 -0.64 1.94 16.54
CA VAL A 79 -1.34 2.66 15.48
C VAL A 79 -2.46 1.77 14.97
N SER A 80 -3.68 2.31 14.97
CA SER A 80 -4.86 1.64 14.39
C SER A 80 -5.37 2.45 13.20
N ALA A 81 -5.77 1.78 12.13
CA ALA A 81 -6.24 2.46 10.93
C ALA A 81 -7.31 1.67 10.17
N THR A 82 -8.18 2.40 9.49
CA THR A 82 -9.10 1.84 8.48
C THR A 82 -8.48 1.98 7.09
N VAL A 83 -8.51 0.91 6.30
CA VAL A 83 -8.01 0.88 4.92
C VAL A 83 -9.19 0.74 3.97
N TYR A 84 -9.53 1.81 3.27
CA TYR A 84 -10.58 1.80 2.24
C TYR A 84 -9.99 1.35 0.91
N LYS A 85 -10.56 0.30 0.31
CA LYS A 85 -10.06 -0.27 -0.95
C LYS A 85 -11.17 -0.95 -1.76
N ASP A 86 -10.86 -1.30 -3.00
CA ASP A 86 -11.67 -2.25 -3.77
C ASP A 86 -11.46 -3.70 -3.25
N ALA A 87 -12.52 -4.51 -3.27
CA ALA A 87 -12.50 -5.89 -2.79
C ALA A 87 -11.51 -6.79 -3.57
N ASN A 88 -11.31 -6.50 -4.86
CA ASN A 88 -10.51 -7.27 -5.79
C ASN A 88 -9.11 -6.70 -6.00
N CYS A 89 -8.72 -5.65 -5.28
CA CYS A 89 -7.37 -5.10 -5.35
C CYS A 89 -6.35 -6.00 -4.63
N GLY A 90 -5.57 -6.77 -5.38
CA GLY A 90 -4.54 -7.67 -4.85
C GLY A 90 -3.40 -6.93 -4.15
N CYS A 91 -2.81 -5.92 -4.81
CA CYS A 91 -1.69 -5.15 -4.25
C CYS A 91 -2.07 -4.39 -2.96
N CYS A 92 -3.33 -3.97 -2.82
CA CYS A 92 -3.84 -3.37 -1.59
C CYS A 92 -3.82 -4.37 -0.42
N LYS A 93 -4.06 -5.66 -0.67
CA LYS A 93 -3.99 -6.72 0.36
C LYS A 93 -2.54 -6.98 0.78
N GLU A 94 -1.63 -7.03 -0.18
CA GLU A 94 -0.20 -7.18 0.10
C GLU A 94 0.35 -5.98 0.88
N TRP A 95 -0.07 -4.76 0.55
CA TRP A 95 0.29 -3.57 1.33
C TRP A 95 -0.24 -3.63 2.76
N ILE A 96 -1.48 -4.11 2.97
CA ILE A 96 -2.02 -4.31 4.33
C ILE A 96 -1.15 -5.32 5.10
N SER A 97 -0.78 -6.43 4.47
CA SER A 97 0.11 -7.43 5.09
C SER A 97 1.45 -6.81 5.49
N HIS A 98 2.05 -6.00 4.62
CA HIS A 98 3.27 -5.24 4.93
C HIS A 98 3.10 -4.31 6.14
N ALA A 99 1.98 -3.59 6.21
CA ALA A 99 1.71 -2.66 7.30
C ALA A 99 1.45 -3.40 8.63
N GLU A 100 0.67 -4.48 8.62
CA GLU A 100 0.41 -5.34 9.78
C GLU A 100 1.70 -6.02 10.28
N ASP A 101 2.55 -6.46 9.35
CA ASP A 101 3.87 -6.99 9.64
C ASP A 101 4.77 -5.98 10.37
N ASN A 102 4.54 -4.68 10.15
CA ASN A 102 5.24 -3.60 10.85
C ASN A 102 4.48 -3.10 12.08
N GLY A 103 3.45 -3.80 12.55
CA GLY A 103 2.75 -3.52 13.81
C GLY A 103 1.46 -2.71 13.68
N LEU A 104 1.02 -2.36 12.47
CA LEU A 104 -0.24 -1.63 12.27
C LEU A 104 -1.45 -2.52 12.61
N SER A 105 -2.38 -2.02 13.42
CA SER A 105 -3.70 -2.64 13.55
C SER A 105 -4.62 -2.15 12.43
N ALA A 106 -4.64 -2.86 11.30
CA ALA A 106 -5.42 -2.49 10.13
C ALA A 106 -6.83 -3.09 10.14
N THR A 107 -7.83 -2.30 9.74
CA THR A 107 -9.18 -2.77 9.44
C THR A 107 -9.48 -2.49 7.97
N ALA A 108 -9.51 -3.54 7.15
CA ALA A 108 -9.88 -3.41 5.74
C ALA A 108 -11.38 -3.14 5.59
N GLN A 109 -11.72 -2.15 4.76
CA GLN A 109 -13.09 -1.86 4.34
C GLN A 109 -13.18 -1.88 2.82
N ASP A 110 -13.89 -2.89 2.31
CA ASP A 110 -14.17 -3.03 0.89
C ASP A 110 -15.32 -2.12 0.50
N VAL A 111 -15.06 -1.18 -0.39
CA VAL A 111 -16.01 -0.13 -0.77
C VAL A 111 -16.28 -0.19 -2.27
N ALA A 112 -17.53 0.04 -2.66
CA ALA A 112 -17.95 0.03 -4.06
C ALA A 112 -17.44 1.27 -4.82
N ASP A 113 -17.32 2.41 -4.14
CA ASP A 113 -16.82 3.66 -4.70
C ASP A 113 -15.76 4.25 -3.78
N LEU A 114 -14.50 4.04 -4.15
CA LEU A 114 -13.35 4.55 -3.41
C LEU A 114 -13.20 6.08 -3.55
N ALA A 115 -13.70 6.69 -4.64
CA ALA A 115 -13.56 8.12 -4.89
C ALA A 115 -14.24 8.96 -3.79
N VAL A 116 -15.39 8.49 -3.28
CA VAL A 116 -16.10 9.12 -2.16
C VAL A 116 -15.22 9.24 -0.91
N PHE A 117 -14.38 8.24 -0.63
CA PHE A 117 -13.49 8.27 0.52
C PHE A 117 -12.29 9.18 0.28
N LYS A 118 -11.73 9.16 -0.93
CA LYS A 118 -10.65 10.09 -1.32
C LYS A 118 -11.09 11.55 -1.20
N GLU A 119 -12.31 11.86 -1.63
CA GLU A 119 -12.91 13.19 -1.47
C GLU A 119 -13.19 13.53 0.00
N ARG A 120 -13.80 12.59 0.75
CA ARG A 120 -14.08 12.77 2.18
C ARG A 120 -12.82 13.11 2.98
N TYR A 121 -11.71 12.48 2.65
CA TYR A 121 -10.42 12.69 3.30
C TYR A 121 -9.52 13.66 2.55
N SER A 122 -10.08 14.48 1.65
CA SER A 122 -9.40 15.59 0.96
C SER A 122 -8.09 15.20 0.27
N VAL A 123 -8.01 13.97 -0.26
CA VAL A 123 -6.86 13.50 -1.04
C VAL A 123 -6.85 14.22 -2.39
N PRO A 124 -5.80 15.03 -2.70
CA PRO A 124 -5.68 15.71 -3.99
C PRO A 124 -5.70 14.74 -5.17
N ASN A 125 -6.27 15.13 -6.30
CA ASN A 125 -6.48 14.24 -7.44
C ASN A 125 -5.16 13.65 -7.96
N GLU A 126 -4.13 14.48 -8.03
CA GLU A 126 -2.78 14.14 -8.45
C GLU A 126 -2.05 13.20 -7.48
N MET A 127 -2.53 13.07 -6.24
CA MET A 127 -1.93 12.20 -5.21
C MET A 127 -2.62 10.84 -5.09
N ARG A 128 -3.69 10.60 -5.86
CA ARG A 128 -4.53 9.41 -5.68
C ARG A 128 -3.84 8.12 -6.10
N SER A 129 -4.21 7.05 -5.40
CA SER A 129 -3.75 5.68 -5.60
C SER A 129 -4.90 4.66 -5.40
N CYS A 130 -4.58 3.38 -5.26
CA CYS A 130 -5.51 2.25 -5.22
C CYS A 130 -6.25 2.07 -3.88
N HIS A 131 -5.76 2.66 -2.78
CA HIS A 131 -6.39 2.60 -1.46
C HIS A 131 -6.09 3.86 -0.65
N THR A 132 -6.88 4.08 0.41
CA THR A 132 -6.75 5.22 1.33
C THR A 132 -6.81 4.71 2.76
N VAL A 133 -5.80 5.02 3.55
CA VAL A 133 -5.68 4.64 4.95
C VAL A 133 -5.95 5.83 5.84
N VAL A 134 -6.74 5.63 6.88
CA VAL A 134 -7.05 6.69 7.85
C VAL A 134 -6.82 6.14 9.26
N THR A 135 -5.87 6.72 9.97
CA THR A 135 -5.60 6.36 11.36
C THR A 135 -6.72 6.82 12.28
N THR A 136 -6.82 6.23 13.47
CA THR A 136 -7.77 6.67 14.51
C THR A 136 -7.55 8.12 14.92
N ASP A 137 -6.33 8.63 14.78
CA ASP A 137 -5.95 10.02 15.07
C ASP A 137 -6.19 10.96 13.88
N GLY A 138 -6.69 10.44 12.75
CA GLY A 138 -7.14 11.21 11.59
C GLY A 138 -6.07 11.51 10.54
N TYR A 139 -4.89 10.87 10.62
CA TYR A 139 -3.87 10.99 9.57
C TYR A 139 -4.21 10.11 8.37
N VAL A 140 -3.93 10.63 7.18
CA VAL A 140 -4.27 10.00 5.89
C VAL A 140 -3.01 9.48 5.21
N PHE A 141 -2.97 8.19 4.90
CA PHE A 141 -1.92 7.61 4.07
C PHE A 141 -2.53 7.08 2.77
N GLU A 142 -2.12 7.67 1.65
CA GLU A 142 -2.69 7.38 0.33
C GLU A 142 -1.73 6.51 -0.49
N GLY A 143 -2.21 5.35 -0.92
CA GLY A 143 -1.42 4.43 -1.74
C GLY A 143 -0.30 3.71 -1.00
N HIS A 144 0.68 3.24 -1.75
CA HIS A 144 1.72 2.32 -1.30
C HIS A 144 2.84 3.01 -0.48
N VAL A 145 2.47 3.78 0.55
CA VAL A 145 3.40 4.43 1.48
C VAL A 145 4.09 3.36 2.32
N PRO A 146 5.44 3.33 2.43
CA PRO A 146 6.10 2.37 3.32
C PRO A 146 5.85 2.65 4.79
N ALA A 147 5.60 1.58 5.56
CA ALA A 147 5.39 1.63 7.01
C ALA A 147 6.46 2.42 7.78
N LYS A 148 7.73 2.36 7.34
CA LYS A 148 8.82 3.18 7.86
C LYS A 148 8.51 4.68 7.83
N TYR A 149 8.05 5.19 6.69
CA TYR A 149 7.75 6.61 6.54
C TYR A 149 6.44 6.98 7.24
N MET A 150 5.48 6.05 7.35
CA MET A 150 4.32 6.24 8.21
C MET A 150 4.76 6.43 9.68
N ALA A 151 5.63 5.57 10.18
CA ALA A 151 6.12 5.64 11.57
C ALA A 151 6.91 6.93 11.83
N GLN A 152 7.84 7.29 10.95
CA GLN A 152 8.60 8.56 11.04
C GLN A 152 7.68 9.78 11.05
N PHE A 153 6.66 9.78 10.21
CA PHE A 153 5.68 10.86 10.16
C PHE A 153 4.87 10.96 11.45
N LEU A 154 4.40 9.82 11.98
CA LEU A 154 3.57 9.78 13.19
C LEU A 154 4.35 10.12 14.47
N GLU A 155 5.67 9.90 14.49
CA GLU A 155 6.52 10.27 15.62
C GLU A 155 6.57 11.80 15.81
N ASN A 156 6.68 12.56 14.71
CA ASN A 156 6.74 14.02 14.73
C ASN A 156 5.97 14.64 13.55
N PRO A 157 4.62 14.65 13.60
CA PRO A 157 3.81 15.09 12.47
C PRO A 157 4.01 16.60 12.23
N PRO A 158 4.38 17.02 10.99
CA PRO A 158 4.46 18.44 10.68
C PRO A 158 3.11 19.14 10.90
N VAL A 159 3.13 20.36 11.45
CA VAL A 159 1.92 21.08 11.93
C VAL A 159 0.80 21.18 10.87
N GLN A 160 1.18 21.41 9.63
CA GLN A 160 0.25 21.59 8.50
C GLN A 160 -0.07 20.28 7.78
N ALA A 161 0.66 19.21 8.07
CA ALA A 161 0.48 17.94 7.40
C ALA A 161 -0.78 17.24 7.89
N MET A 162 -1.44 16.56 6.96
CA MET A 162 -2.53 15.63 7.22
C MET A 162 -2.14 14.19 6.91
N GLY A 163 -0.97 13.96 6.30
CA GLY A 163 -0.40 12.63 6.14
C GLY A 163 0.50 12.54 4.91
N LEU A 164 0.63 11.35 4.34
CA LEU A 164 1.55 11.05 3.23
C LEU A 164 0.82 10.37 2.07
N ALA A 165 1.42 10.42 0.88
CA ALA A 165 0.94 9.74 -0.31
C ALA A 165 2.08 9.15 -1.14
N VAL A 166 1.83 8.01 -1.77
CA VAL A 166 2.57 7.52 -2.93
C VAL A 166 1.60 7.50 -4.12
N PRO A 167 1.67 8.50 -5.02
CA PRO A 167 0.74 8.60 -6.13
C PRO A 167 0.88 7.44 -7.14
N GLY A 168 -0.23 7.03 -7.75
CA GLY A 168 -0.24 5.92 -8.70
C GLY A 168 0.07 4.58 -8.02
N MET A 169 0.81 3.69 -8.68
CA MET A 169 1.20 2.38 -8.15
C MET A 169 2.61 2.02 -8.66
N PRO A 170 3.69 2.63 -8.13
CA PRO A 170 5.05 2.38 -8.59
C PRO A 170 5.44 0.91 -8.38
N VAL A 171 6.02 0.28 -9.40
CA VAL A 171 6.51 -1.10 -9.27
C VAL A 171 7.66 -1.13 -8.26
N GLY A 172 7.57 -2.03 -7.29
CA GLY A 172 8.56 -2.16 -6.22
C GLY A 172 8.28 -1.37 -4.96
N SER A 173 7.20 -0.56 -4.91
CA SER A 173 6.67 -0.05 -3.63
C SER A 173 6.05 -1.20 -2.81
N PRO A 174 5.79 -1.05 -1.49
CA PRO A 174 5.32 -2.17 -0.67
C PRO A 174 3.96 -2.69 -1.14
N GLY A 175 3.83 -3.98 -1.38
CA GLY A 175 2.66 -4.61 -2.01
C GLY A 175 2.58 -4.48 -3.54
N MET A 176 3.56 -3.84 -4.17
CA MET A 176 3.74 -3.74 -5.64
C MET A 176 5.07 -4.36 -6.09
N GLU A 177 5.69 -5.20 -5.26
CA GLU A 177 6.94 -5.89 -5.57
C GLU A 177 6.76 -6.80 -6.80
N TYR A 178 7.73 -6.78 -7.70
CA TYR A 178 7.70 -7.63 -8.89
C TYR A 178 9.11 -8.03 -9.31
N GLN A 179 9.49 -9.26 -8.96
CA GLN A 179 10.82 -9.82 -9.25
C GLN A 179 11.92 -8.83 -8.78
N ASN A 180 12.86 -8.50 -9.65
CA ASN A 180 13.97 -7.57 -9.40
C ASN A 180 13.70 -6.17 -9.97
N LYS A 181 12.44 -5.84 -10.27
CA LYS A 181 12.07 -4.52 -10.81
C LYS A 181 11.77 -3.54 -9.70
N PHE A 182 12.31 -2.33 -9.85
CA PHE A 182 12.05 -1.21 -8.97
C PHE A 182 11.92 0.07 -9.81
N MET A 183 10.88 0.84 -9.55
CA MET A 183 10.66 2.16 -10.15
C MET A 183 10.87 3.20 -9.05
N PRO A 184 11.86 4.10 -9.19
CA PRO A 184 12.01 5.20 -8.24
C PRO A 184 10.73 6.01 -8.11
N TYR A 185 10.43 6.41 -6.87
CA TYR A 185 9.21 7.14 -6.56
C TYR A 185 9.42 8.07 -5.37
N GLN A 186 8.47 8.98 -5.17
CA GLN A 186 8.47 9.91 -4.05
C GLN A 186 7.34 9.58 -3.09
N VAL A 187 7.66 9.69 -1.80
CA VAL A 187 6.64 9.82 -0.76
C VAL A 187 6.34 11.32 -0.63
N MET A 188 5.10 11.69 -0.85
CA MET A 188 4.63 13.07 -0.83
C MET A 188 3.95 13.36 0.51
N GLN A 189 4.27 14.48 1.14
CA GLN A 189 3.49 15.01 2.25
C GLN A 189 2.25 15.71 1.73
N LEU A 190 1.11 15.43 2.36
CA LEU A 190 -0.16 16.09 2.13
C LEU A 190 -0.39 17.14 3.22
N ASN A 191 -0.71 18.38 2.83
CA ASN A 191 -1.06 19.46 3.76
C ASN A 191 -2.56 19.71 3.77
N LYS A 192 -3.06 20.23 4.91
CA LYS A 192 -4.49 20.54 5.13
C LYS A 192 -5.05 21.61 4.20
N ASP A 193 -4.19 22.42 3.58
CA ASP A 193 -4.56 23.45 2.60
C ASP A 193 -4.61 22.93 1.16
N GLY A 194 -4.37 21.62 0.96
CA GLY A 194 -4.33 20.97 -0.34
C GLY A 194 -2.98 21.04 -1.04
N THR A 195 -1.98 21.73 -0.48
CA THR A 195 -0.62 21.72 -1.03
C THR A 195 0.09 20.42 -0.71
N THR A 196 1.12 20.12 -1.50
CA THR A 196 1.95 18.92 -1.34
C THR A 196 3.42 19.26 -1.46
N GLN A 197 4.27 18.48 -0.82
CA GLN A 197 5.73 18.61 -0.93
C GLN A 197 6.38 17.22 -0.83
N VAL A 198 7.59 17.07 -1.38
CA VAL A 198 8.34 15.82 -1.25
C VAL A 198 8.70 15.61 0.23
N TYR A 199 8.39 14.42 0.75
CA TYR A 199 8.77 13.98 2.09
C TYR A 199 10.03 13.11 2.03
N ALA A 200 10.12 12.21 1.05
CA ALA A 200 11.28 11.38 0.79
C ALA A 200 11.36 10.94 -0.67
N ASP A 201 12.58 10.81 -1.19
CA ASP A 201 12.89 10.17 -2.48
C ASP A 201 13.31 8.71 -2.24
N ILE A 202 12.71 7.79 -3.00
CA ILE A 202 12.95 6.35 -2.92
C ILE A 202 13.52 5.88 -4.25
N GLU A 203 14.81 5.57 -4.25
CA GLU A 203 15.62 5.13 -5.38
C GLU A 203 15.93 3.62 -5.32
N SER A 204 15.71 2.97 -4.17
CA SER A 204 15.93 1.53 -4.00
C SER A 204 15.01 0.86 -2.99
N VAL A 205 15.01 -0.48 -2.96
CA VAL A 205 14.24 -1.30 -2.01
C VAL A 205 14.66 -1.02 -0.57
N GLU A 206 15.96 -0.89 -0.32
CA GLU A 206 16.53 -0.72 1.03
C GLU A 206 16.06 0.57 1.70
N GLN A 207 15.73 1.60 0.93
CA GLN A 207 15.23 2.87 1.48
C GLN A 207 13.81 2.74 2.06
N GLN A 208 13.04 1.74 1.62
CA GLN A 208 11.66 1.49 2.05
C GLN A 208 11.55 0.68 3.34
N LEU A 209 12.61 -0.04 3.69
CA LEU A 209 12.71 -0.94 4.86
C LEU A 209 13.04 -0.16 6.13
#